data_AF-A0A2K3KBY1-F1
#
_entry.id   AF-A0A2K3KBY1-F1
#
_cell.length_a   1.000
_cell.length_b   1.000
_cell.length_c   1.000
_cell.angle_alpha   90.00
_cell.angle_beta   90.00
_cell.angle_gamma   90.00
#
_symmetry.space_group_name_H-M   'P 1'
#
loop_
_entity.id
_entity.type
_entity.pdbx_description
1 polymer ?
#
loop_
_entity_poly.entity_id
_entity_poly.type
_entity_poly.pdbx_seq_one_letter_code
_entity_poly.pdbx_strand_id
1 'polypeptide(L)'
;TTLVQGTLGYLDPEYFHTSQLTEKSDVYSFGVVLAELLTGKKALSFGRPEVDRNLAVYFVSSLKEGRLLQILDRNIDEANIEQLKEVSHIAEECLRVKGEERPTMKEVAMGLEGILVIEQHRWGSDNLSSEETENLLKTAPSIINVEDGVGGSGINSSDSYSINQISISLNGGR
;
A
#
# COMPACT_ATOMS: atom_id res chain seq x y z
N THR A 1 13.60 -19.81 -29.64
CA THR A 1 12.20 -19.45 -29.35
C THR A 1 11.68 -20.42 -28.33
N THR A 2 11.15 -19.93 -27.22
CA THR A 2 10.49 -20.75 -26.18
C THR A 2 9.02 -20.94 -26.57
N LEU A 3 8.47 -22.14 -26.38
CA LEU A 3 7.05 -22.37 -26.58
C LEU A 3 6.27 -21.52 -25.57
N VAL A 4 5.32 -20.72 -26.06
CA VAL A 4 4.42 -19.95 -25.17
C VAL A 4 3.53 -20.93 -24.43
N GLN A 5 3.53 -20.85 -23.10
CA GLN A 5 2.70 -21.67 -22.21
C GLN A 5 2.03 -20.76 -21.18
N GLY A 6 0.76 -21.03 -20.85
CA GLY A 6 0.06 -20.28 -19.81
C GLY A 6 -1.45 -20.48 -19.84
N THR A 7 -2.12 -19.84 -18.88
CA THR A 7 -3.58 -19.90 -18.74
C THR A 7 -4.24 -18.76 -19.50
N LEU A 8 -5.16 -19.08 -20.40
CA LEU A 8 -5.90 -18.08 -21.17
C LEU A 8 -6.65 -17.13 -20.23
N GLY A 9 -6.55 -15.82 -20.50
CA GLY A 9 -7.08 -14.75 -19.65
C GLY A 9 -6.03 -14.10 -18.75
N TYR A 10 -5.01 -14.84 -18.33
CA TYR A 10 -3.90 -14.33 -17.51
C TYR A 10 -2.63 -14.07 -18.32
N LEU A 11 -2.56 -14.59 -19.54
CA LEU A 11 -1.36 -14.55 -20.36
C LEU A 11 -0.98 -13.11 -20.73
N ASP A 12 0.24 -12.74 -20.38
CA ASP A 12 0.86 -11.47 -20.72
C ASP A 12 0.89 -11.26 -22.25
N PRO A 13 0.31 -10.17 -22.78
CA PRO A 13 0.32 -9.89 -24.21
C PRO A 13 1.73 -9.72 -24.77
N GLU A 14 2.68 -9.13 -24.03
CA GLU A 14 4.05 -8.96 -24.48
C GLU A 14 4.79 -10.30 -24.54
N TYR A 15 4.64 -11.15 -23.53
CA TYR A 15 5.14 -12.53 -23.57
C TYR A 15 4.56 -13.30 -24.75
N PHE A 16 3.24 -13.19 -24.98
CA PHE A 16 2.60 -13.87 -26.11
C PHE A 16 3.19 -13.45 -27.46
N HIS A 17 3.42 -12.15 -27.67
CA HIS A 17 3.96 -11.64 -28.94
C HIS A 17 5.47 -11.90 -29.10
N THR A 18 6.25 -11.78 -28.02
CA THR A 18 7.71 -11.86 -28.08
C THR A 18 8.25 -13.27 -27.79
N SER A 19 7.43 -14.15 -27.23
CA SER A 19 7.82 -15.44 -26.64
C SER A 19 8.86 -15.33 -25.51
N GLN A 20 9.05 -14.14 -24.93
CA GLN A 20 9.97 -13.89 -23.82
C GLN A 20 9.22 -13.77 -22.50
N LEU A 21 9.40 -14.77 -21.63
CA LEU A 21 8.82 -14.75 -20.29
C LEU A 21 9.73 -13.91 -19.38
N THR A 22 9.15 -12.97 -18.64
CA THR A 22 9.89 -12.10 -17.72
C THR A 22 9.16 -11.98 -16.38
N GLU A 23 9.80 -11.40 -15.37
CA GLU A 23 9.14 -11.03 -14.11
C GLU A 23 7.94 -10.10 -14.33
N LYS A 24 7.95 -9.30 -15.41
CA LYS A 24 6.82 -8.43 -15.76
C LYS A 24 5.61 -9.21 -16.25
N SER A 25 5.79 -10.43 -16.74
CA SER A 25 4.69 -11.32 -17.12
C SER A 25 3.91 -11.81 -15.90
N ASP A 26 4.60 -12.01 -14.77
CA ASP A 26 3.95 -12.32 -13.48
C ASP A 26 3.20 -11.10 -12.96
N VAL A 27 3.76 -9.89 -13.09
CA VAL A 27 3.07 -8.63 -12.73
C VAL A 27 1.75 -8.49 -13.50
N TYR A 28 1.75 -8.74 -14.81
CA TYR A 28 0.53 -8.69 -15.61
C TYR A 28 -0.51 -9.70 -15.11
N SER A 29 -0.10 -10.95 -14.91
CA SER A 29 -0.97 -12.02 -14.43
C SER A 29 -1.56 -11.68 -13.06
N PHE A 30 -0.78 -11.04 -12.17
CA PHE A 30 -1.26 -10.54 -10.89
C PHE A 30 -2.26 -9.39 -11.04
N GLY A 31 -2.03 -8.46 -11.98
CA GLY A 31 -3.00 -7.42 -12.33
C GLY A 31 -4.35 -7.98 -12.76
N VAL A 32 -4.35 -9.10 -13.50
CA VAL A 32 -5.59 -9.82 -13.84
C VAL A 32 -6.30 -10.34 -12.59
N VAL A 33 -5.56 -10.94 -11.64
CA VAL A 33 -6.11 -11.41 -10.37
C VAL A 33 -6.72 -10.25 -9.56
N LEU A 34 -6.05 -9.10 -9.48
CA LEU A 34 -6.62 -7.92 -8.82
C LEU A 34 -7.94 -7.48 -9.49
N ALA A 35 -7.99 -7.46 -10.82
CA ALA A 35 -9.21 -7.14 -11.55
C ALA A 35 -10.32 -8.18 -11.29
N GLU A 36 -10.01 -9.47 -11.19
CA GLU A 36 -10.99 -10.50 -10.81
C GLU A 36 -11.53 -10.27 -9.40
N LEU A 37 -10.66 -9.96 -8.43
CA LEU A 37 -11.06 -9.70 -7.05
C LEU A 37 -11.96 -8.47 -6.94
N LEU A 38 -11.62 -7.39 -7.65
CA LEU A 38 -12.40 -6.15 -7.64
C LEU A 38 -13.77 -6.31 -8.30
N THR A 39 -13.90 -7.18 -9.31
CA THR A 39 -15.10 -7.23 -10.15
C THR A 39 -15.95 -8.50 -9.94
N GLY A 40 -15.42 -9.51 -9.26
CA GLY A 40 -16.04 -10.84 -9.12
C GLY A 40 -16.19 -11.61 -10.44
N LYS A 41 -15.54 -11.12 -11.51
CA LYS A 41 -15.68 -11.65 -12.86
C LYS A 41 -14.50 -12.55 -13.19
N LYS A 42 -14.73 -13.65 -13.93
CA LYS A 42 -13.66 -14.51 -14.45
C LYS A 42 -12.74 -13.77 -15.43
N ALA A 43 -11.44 -14.07 -15.41
CA ALA A 43 -10.42 -13.52 -16.30
C ALA A 43 -10.74 -13.68 -17.79
N LEU A 44 -11.36 -14.81 -18.16
CA LEU A 44 -11.87 -15.06 -19.51
C LEU A 44 -13.27 -15.67 -19.43
N SER A 45 -14.23 -15.10 -20.18
CA SER A 45 -15.58 -15.65 -20.27
C SER A 45 -16.17 -15.52 -21.67
N PHE A 46 -16.44 -16.64 -22.32
CA PHE A 46 -17.08 -16.69 -23.65
C PHE A 46 -18.56 -16.30 -23.64
N GLY A 47 -19.19 -16.20 -22.46
CA GLY A 47 -20.56 -15.73 -22.31
C GLY A 47 -20.72 -14.21 -22.38
N ARG A 48 -19.63 -13.44 -22.44
CA ARG A 48 -19.64 -11.99 -22.62
C ARG A 48 -19.53 -11.62 -24.11
N PRO A 49 -19.92 -10.38 -24.50
CA PRO A 49 -19.60 -9.83 -25.81
C PRO A 49 -18.12 -10.01 -26.13
N GLU A 50 -17.78 -10.24 -27.40
CA GLU A 50 -16.41 -10.57 -27.82
C GLU A 50 -15.37 -9.58 -27.30
N VAL A 51 -15.71 -8.29 -27.36
CA VAL A 51 -14.89 -7.17 -26.88
C VAL A 51 -14.62 -7.20 -25.37
N ASP A 52 -15.48 -7.86 -24.59
CA ASP A 52 -15.44 -7.90 -23.12
C ASP A 52 -15.03 -9.27 -22.57
N ARG A 53 -14.70 -10.24 -23.43
CA ARG A 53 -14.38 -11.61 -23.02
C ARG A 53 -13.15 -11.65 -22.12
N ASN A 54 -12.12 -10.89 -22.49
CA ASN A 54 -10.90 -10.74 -21.71
C ASN A 54 -11.13 -9.68 -20.63
N LEU A 55 -11.04 -10.08 -19.36
CA LEU A 55 -11.32 -9.19 -18.24
C LEU A 55 -10.32 -8.03 -18.15
N ALA A 56 -9.03 -8.26 -18.42
CA ALA A 56 -8.03 -7.18 -18.34
C ALA A 56 -8.35 -6.05 -19.31
N VAL A 57 -8.69 -6.38 -20.56
CA VAL A 57 -9.09 -5.39 -21.57
C VAL A 57 -10.37 -4.66 -21.16
N TYR A 58 -11.38 -5.40 -20.71
CA TYR A 58 -12.64 -4.83 -20.22
C TYR A 58 -12.44 -3.92 -18.99
N PHE A 59 -11.58 -4.31 -18.05
CA PHE A 59 -11.29 -3.58 -16.83
C PHE A 59 -10.61 -2.26 -17.17
N VAL A 60 -9.48 -2.30 -17.89
CA VAL A 60 -8.71 -1.11 -18.26
C VAL A 60 -9.54 -0.12 -19.09
N SER A 61 -10.34 -0.61 -20.05
CA SER A 61 -11.25 0.27 -20.81
C SER A 61 -12.30 0.93 -19.93
N SER A 62 -12.91 0.18 -19.01
CA SER A 62 -13.90 0.72 -18.06
C SER A 62 -13.30 1.77 -17.13
N LEU A 63 -12.05 1.61 -16.67
CA LEU A 63 -11.35 2.62 -15.87
C LEU A 63 -11.13 3.91 -16.65
N LYS A 64 -10.65 3.81 -17.90
CA LYS A 64 -10.45 4.97 -18.79
C LYS A 64 -11.74 5.72 -19.11
N GLU A 65 -12.86 5.02 -19.12
CA GLU A 65 -14.19 5.60 -19.30
C GLU A 65 -14.82 6.12 -18.00
N GLY A 66 -14.10 6.06 -16.86
CA GLY A 66 -14.61 6.51 -15.56
C GLY A 66 -15.70 5.62 -14.97
N ARG A 67 -15.82 4.37 -15.45
CA ARG A 67 -16.87 3.42 -15.09
C ARG A 67 -16.47 2.45 -13.97
N LEU A 68 -15.46 2.77 -13.16
CA LEU A 68 -14.96 1.88 -12.10
C LEU A 68 -16.11 1.37 -11.20
N LEU A 69 -16.92 2.27 -10.64
CA LEU A 69 -18.01 1.89 -9.71
C LEU A 69 -19.04 0.94 -10.33
N GLN A 70 -19.22 0.99 -11.66
CA GLN A 70 -20.18 0.14 -12.37
C GLN A 70 -19.67 -1.29 -12.57
N ILE A 71 -18.36 -1.49 -12.48
CA ILE A 71 -17.73 -2.78 -12.74
C ILE A 71 -17.30 -3.52 -11.48
N LEU A 72 -17.27 -2.84 -10.33
CA LEU A 72 -16.99 -3.45 -9.04
C LEU A 72 -18.02 -4.54 -8.70
N ASP A 73 -17.59 -5.54 -7.95
CA ASP A 73 -18.50 -6.56 -7.42
C ASP A 73 -19.50 -5.90 -6.46
N ARG A 74 -20.79 -6.23 -6.63
CA ARG A 74 -21.90 -5.77 -5.79
C ARG A 74 -21.78 -6.14 -4.31
N ASN A 75 -20.93 -7.11 -3.97
CA ASN A 75 -20.68 -7.56 -2.60
C ASN A 75 -19.56 -6.77 -1.91
N ILE A 76 -18.89 -5.86 -2.61
CA ILE A 76 -17.88 -4.99 -2.02
C ILE A 76 -18.55 -3.87 -1.24
N ASP A 77 -18.02 -3.57 -0.06
CA ASP A 77 -18.48 -2.45 0.77
C ASP A 77 -18.09 -1.11 0.13
N GLU A 78 -19.08 -0.27 -0.15
CA GLU A 78 -18.90 1.07 -0.70
C GLU A 78 -18.23 2.03 0.30
N ALA A 79 -18.13 1.68 1.58
CA ALA A 79 -17.42 2.49 2.59
C ALA A 79 -15.92 2.69 2.29
N ASN A 80 -15.35 1.85 1.40
CA ASN A 80 -13.91 1.82 1.07
C ASN A 80 -13.64 2.26 -0.38
N ILE A 81 -14.53 3.06 -0.99
CA ILE A 81 -14.41 3.50 -2.39
C ILE A 81 -13.05 4.11 -2.74
N GLU A 82 -12.44 4.93 -1.87
CA GLU A 82 -11.14 5.53 -2.16
C GLU A 82 -10.02 4.49 -2.19
N GLN A 83 -10.02 3.54 -1.26
CA GLN A 83 -9.08 2.41 -1.27
C GLN A 83 -9.27 1.55 -2.52
N LEU A 84 -10.51 1.29 -2.91
CA LEU A 84 -10.83 0.53 -4.12
C LEU A 84 -10.35 1.24 -5.39
N LYS A 85 -10.41 2.57 -5.44
CA LYS A 85 -9.83 3.36 -6.54
C LYS A 85 -8.32 3.17 -6.62
N GLU A 86 -7.61 3.23 -5.48
CA GLU A 86 -6.16 3.04 -5.45
C GLU A 86 -5.76 1.62 -5.86
N VAL A 87 -6.45 0.59 -5.35
CA VAL A 87 -6.21 -0.80 -5.80
C VAL A 87 -6.48 -0.95 -7.29
N SER A 88 -7.52 -0.29 -7.80
CA SER A 88 -7.87 -0.31 -9.22
C SER A 88 -6.81 0.35 -10.09
N HIS A 89 -6.21 1.45 -9.63
CA HIS A 89 -5.10 2.12 -10.31
C HIS A 89 -3.87 1.21 -10.34
N ILE A 90 -3.50 0.57 -9.22
CA ILE A 90 -2.40 -0.40 -9.18
C ILE A 90 -2.64 -1.54 -10.17
N ALA A 91 -3.86 -2.08 -10.23
CA ALA A 91 -4.24 -3.11 -11.19
C ALA A 91 -4.11 -2.62 -12.64
N GLU A 92 -4.54 -1.39 -12.95
CA GLU A 92 -4.37 -0.79 -14.28
C GLU A 92 -2.90 -0.70 -14.69
N GLU A 93 -2.02 -0.27 -13.79
CA GLU A 93 -0.58 -0.18 -14.06
C GLU A 93 0.06 -1.55 -14.31
N CYS A 94 -0.35 -2.57 -13.56
CA CYS A 94 0.09 -3.96 -13.79
C CYS A 94 -0.35 -4.49 -15.16
N LEU A 95 -1.52 -4.05 -15.65
CA LEU A 95 -2.13 -4.50 -16.90
C LEU A 95 -1.66 -3.75 -18.16
N ARG A 96 -0.64 -2.88 -18.05
CA ARG A 96 -0.05 -2.22 -19.22
C ARG A 96 0.49 -3.23 -20.22
N VAL A 97 0.33 -2.95 -21.52
CA VAL A 97 0.74 -3.86 -22.59
C VAL A 97 2.25 -4.04 -22.61
N LYS A 98 3.00 -2.96 -22.45
CA LYS A 98 4.46 -2.96 -22.44
C LYS A 98 5.00 -3.31 -21.06
N GLY A 99 5.87 -4.29 -20.98
CA GLY A 99 6.40 -4.79 -19.70
C GLY A 99 7.21 -3.73 -18.96
N GLU A 100 7.93 -2.86 -19.66
CA GLU A 100 8.75 -1.80 -19.06
C GLU A 100 7.92 -0.73 -18.33
N GLU A 101 6.67 -0.52 -18.75
CA GLU A 101 5.77 0.46 -18.14
C GLU A 101 5.06 -0.08 -16.90
N ARG A 102 5.10 -1.39 -16.67
CA ARG A 102 4.51 -2.02 -15.47
C ARG A 102 5.38 -1.74 -14.24
N PRO A 103 4.81 -1.64 -13.03
CA PRO A 103 5.59 -1.64 -11.81
C PRO A 103 6.35 -2.96 -11.61
N THR A 104 7.31 -2.97 -10.71
CA THR A 104 7.88 -4.20 -10.15
C THR A 104 6.91 -4.81 -9.13
N MET A 105 6.97 -6.14 -8.91
CA MET A 105 6.15 -6.77 -7.87
C MET A 105 6.38 -6.18 -6.47
N LYS A 106 7.60 -5.66 -6.20
CA LYS A 106 7.88 -4.95 -4.96
C LYS A 106 7.09 -3.65 -4.84
N GLU A 107 7.03 -2.85 -5.90
CA GLU A 107 6.23 -1.61 -5.92
C GLU A 107 4.74 -1.90 -5.80
N VAL A 108 4.26 -2.96 -6.46
CA VAL A 108 2.87 -3.42 -6.31
C VAL A 108 2.57 -3.78 -4.85
N ALA A 109 3.43 -4.57 -4.20
CA ALA A 109 3.27 -4.96 -2.81
C ALA A 109 3.27 -3.75 -1.87
N MET A 110 4.22 -2.82 -2.04
CA MET A 110 4.29 -1.59 -1.24
C MET A 110 3.04 -0.71 -1.43
N GLY A 111 2.54 -0.57 -2.66
CA GLY A 111 1.33 0.19 -2.94
C GLY A 111 0.11 -0.40 -2.24
N LEU A 112 -0.06 -1.72 -2.31
CA LEU A 112 -1.16 -2.42 -1.63
C LEU A 112 -1.05 -2.34 -0.10
N GLU A 113 0.16 -2.48 0.46
CA GLU A 113 0.39 -2.34 1.90
C GLU A 113 0.08 -0.93 2.41
N GLY A 114 0.46 0.10 1.65
CA GLY A 114 0.15 1.50 1.97
C GLY A 114 -1.36 1.77 2.12
N ILE A 115 -2.19 1.12 1.30
CA ILE A 115 -3.65 1.24 1.37
C ILE A 115 -4.19 0.66 2.69
N LEU A 116 -3.65 -0.47 3.15
CA LEU A 116 -4.06 -1.11 4.41
C LEU A 116 -3.70 -0.28 5.66
N VAL A 117 -2.54 0.38 5.63
CA VAL A 117 -2.07 1.22 6.76
C VAL A 117 -2.98 2.44 6.96
N ILE A 118 -3.49 3.02 5.88
CA ILE A 118 -4.44 4.15 5.94
C ILE A 118 -5.72 3.75 6.70
N GLU A 119 -6.21 2.53 6.53
CA GLU A 119 -7.40 2.05 7.24
C GLU A 119 -7.17 1.91 8.75
N GLN A 120 -6.00 1.41 9.16
CA GLN A 120 -5.67 1.23 10.57
C GLN A 120 -5.58 2.56 11.31
N HIS A 121 -5.01 3.60 10.68
CA HIS A 121 -4.97 4.93 11.28
C HIS A 121 -6.35 5.61 11.33
N ARG A 122 -7.24 5.35 10.37
CA ARG A 122 -8.61 5.91 10.37
C ARG A 122 -9.47 5.32 11.48
N TRP A 123 -9.28 4.03 11.82
CA TRP A 123 -10.00 3.37 12.92
C TRP A 123 -9.39 3.66 14.30
N GLY A 124 -8.08 3.95 14.38
CA GLY A 124 -7.39 4.28 15.63
C GLY A 124 -7.71 5.67 16.20
N SER A 125 -8.32 6.57 15.42
CA SER A 125 -8.65 7.93 15.85
C SER A 125 -10.02 8.10 16.52
N ASP A 126 -10.93 7.13 16.40
CA ASP A 126 -12.27 7.23 17.02
C ASP A 126 -12.29 6.87 18.52
N ASN A 127 -11.14 6.56 19.13
CA ASN A 127 -11.02 6.30 20.58
C ASN A 127 -10.17 7.32 21.35
N LEU A 128 -9.75 8.43 20.73
CA LEU A 128 -9.20 9.55 21.50
C LEU A 128 -10.34 10.42 22.04
N SER A 129 -10.93 9.93 23.12
CA SER A 129 -11.74 10.73 24.04
C SER A 129 -11.03 12.06 24.33
N SER A 130 -11.75 13.17 24.15
CA SER A 130 -11.27 14.55 24.34
C SER A 130 -10.85 14.92 25.77
N GLU A 131 -10.62 13.95 26.66
CA GLU A 131 -10.30 14.21 28.07
C GLU A 131 -8.80 14.39 28.35
N GLU A 132 -7.90 13.94 27.48
CA GLU A 132 -6.45 14.05 27.74
C GLU A 132 -5.87 15.45 27.44
N THR A 133 -6.50 16.22 26.54
CA THR A 133 -6.02 17.58 26.22
C THR A 133 -6.35 18.61 27.29
N GLU A 134 -7.31 18.35 28.18
CA GLU A 134 -7.63 19.27 29.30
C GLU A 134 -6.63 19.18 30.46
N ASN A 135 -5.91 18.07 30.61
CA ASN A 135 -4.98 17.91 31.73
C ASN A 135 -3.64 18.65 31.51
N LEU A 136 -3.27 18.95 30.26
CA LEU A 136 -2.04 19.68 29.94
C LEU A 136 -2.15 21.20 30.11
N LEU A 137 -3.36 21.75 30.22
CA LEU A 137 -3.60 23.19 30.45
C LEU A 137 -3.76 23.55 31.93
N LYS A 138 -3.94 22.57 32.82
CA LYS A 138 -4.20 22.78 34.25
C LYS A 138 -2.92 22.82 35.13
N THR A 139 -1.74 22.60 34.56
CA THR A 139 -0.47 22.54 35.33
C THR A 139 0.55 23.61 34.94
N ALA A 140 0.11 24.83 34.66
CA ALA A 140 0.99 25.99 34.76
C ALA A 140 0.78 26.64 36.14
N PRO A 141 1.70 26.48 37.12
CA PRO A 141 1.63 27.26 38.33
C PRO A 141 2.09 28.69 38.01
N SER A 142 1.18 29.64 38.19
CA SER A 142 1.49 31.05 38.31
C SER A 142 2.25 31.31 39.61
N ILE A 143 3.51 31.76 39.52
CA ILE A 143 4.21 32.38 40.64
C ILE A 143 4.49 33.83 40.25
N ILE A 144 3.88 34.75 41.00
CA ILE A 144 4.09 36.20 40.94
C ILE A 144 4.85 36.63 42.20
N ASN A 145 6.04 37.21 41.98
CA ASN A 145 6.73 38.34 42.66
C ASN A 145 7.11 38.22 44.17
N VAL A 146 8.17 38.82 44.75
CA VAL A 146 9.06 39.96 44.42
C VAL A 146 10.27 40.01 45.42
N GLU A 147 11.44 40.53 44.97
CA GLU A 147 12.59 41.21 45.67
C GLU A 147 13.29 40.53 46.89
N ASP A 148 14.58 40.65 47.23
CA ASP A 148 15.65 41.64 47.04
C ASP A 148 17.05 41.00 47.38
N GLY A 149 18.17 41.61 46.94
CA GLY A 149 19.44 41.65 47.72
C GLY A 149 20.50 40.50 47.69
N VAL A 150 21.61 40.78 47.00
CA VAL A 150 23.05 40.55 47.36
C VAL A 150 23.61 39.13 47.67
N GLY A 151 24.58 38.70 46.83
CA GLY A 151 25.88 38.18 47.30
C GLY A 151 26.18 36.67 47.21
N GLY A 152 27.23 36.31 46.45
CA GLY A 152 28.20 35.27 46.86
C GLY A 152 28.16 33.88 46.20
N SER A 153 29.15 33.64 45.33
CA SER A 153 29.99 32.45 45.15
C SER A 153 29.44 31.02 45.33
N GLY A 154 29.62 30.18 44.28
CA GLY A 154 30.39 28.95 44.45
C GLY A 154 29.92 27.63 43.78
N ILE A 155 30.73 27.19 42.82
CA ILE A 155 31.29 25.83 42.62
C ILE A 155 30.39 24.67 42.08
N ASN A 156 30.74 24.27 40.83
CA ASN A 156 30.88 22.95 40.19
C ASN A 156 30.18 21.70 40.78
N SER A 157 29.59 20.88 39.89
CA SER A 157 30.15 19.56 39.57
C SER A 157 29.52 18.97 38.31
N SER A 158 30.39 18.40 37.48
CA SER A 158 30.13 17.45 36.40
C SER A 158 29.45 16.18 36.92
N ASP A 159 28.80 15.42 36.02
CA ASP A 159 29.25 14.07 35.69
C ASP A 159 28.57 13.49 34.44
N SER A 160 29.42 12.88 33.62
CA SER A 160 29.16 12.13 32.39
C SER A 160 28.90 10.65 32.69
N TYR A 161 28.06 9.97 31.91
CA TYR A 161 28.06 8.50 31.84
C TYR A 161 27.97 8.02 30.40
N SER A 162 28.97 7.22 30.00
CA SER A 162 29.03 6.49 28.75
C SER A 162 29.07 4.98 29.02
N ILE A 163 28.41 4.24 28.11
CA ILE A 163 28.67 2.85 27.66
C ILE A 163 28.21 1.69 28.57
N ASN A 164 27.36 0.84 27.99
CA ASN A 164 27.64 -0.59 27.91
C ASN A 164 27.12 -1.20 26.60
N GLN A 165 28.06 -1.77 25.84
CA GLN A 165 27.86 -2.63 24.68
C GLN A 165 27.62 -4.07 25.13
N ILE A 166 26.83 -4.85 24.38
CA ILE A 166 26.87 -6.31 24.40
C ILE A 166 26.87 -6.83 22.96
N SER A 167 27.91 -7.57 22.61
CA SER A 167 28.06 -8.38 21.40
C SER A 167 27.95 -9.87 21.78
N ILE A 168 27.27 -10.68 20.96
CA ILE A 168 27.42 -12.14 21.03
C ILE A 168 27.31 -12.74 19.62
N SER A 169 28.33 -13.52 19.27
CA SER A 169 28.64 -14.16 18.01
C SER A 169 27.66 -15.28 17.60
N LEU A 170 27.48 -15.49 16.29
CA LEU A 170 26.95 -16.73 15.73
C LEU A 170 28.03 -17.41 14.89
N ASN A 171 28.55 -18.51 15.42
CA ASN A 171 29.46 -19.43 14.78
C ASN A 171 28.68 -20.39 13.87
N GLY A 172 29.25 -20.75 12.72
CA GLY A 172 28.63 -21.63 11.73
C GLY A 172 28.66 -23.12 12.09
N GLY A 173 27.91 -23.91 11.31
CA GLY A 173 28.12 -25.35 11.17
C GLY A 173 26.85 -26.17 10.96
N ARG A 174 26.47 -26.42 9.71
CA ARG A 174 26.54 -27.74 9.05
C ARG A 174 26.03 -27.68 7.61
#